data_AF-A0A444HBY8-F1
#
_entry.id   AF-A0A444HBY8-F1
#
_cell.length_a   1.000
_cell.length_b   1.000
_cell.length_c   1.000
_cell.angle_alpha   90.00
_cell.angle_beta   90.00
_cell.angle_gamma   90.00
#
_symmetry.space_group_name_H-M   'P 1'
#
loop_
_entity.id
_entity.type
_entity.pdbx_description
1 polymer ?
#
loop_
_entity_poly.entity_id
_entity_poly.type
_entity_poly.pdbx_seq_one_letter_code
_entity_poly.pdbx_strand_id
1 'polypeptide(L)'
;MPYNPAFFSLKSIETYINPFTINDIKYQEYIHCKVVEYLEVDRSNRPEKIKVLQIHNLEDFLKGDETNTSERILEIYKIQPFISHKSSV
;
A
#
# COMPACT_ATOMS: atom_id res chain seq x y z
N MET A 1 0.83 -22.88 9.34
CA MET A 1 1.00 -21.55 9.95
C MET A 1 0.79 -20.52 8.86
N PRO A 2 -0.14 -19.55 9.00
CA PRO A 2 -0.29 -18.51 7.99
C PRO A 2 0.91 -17.56 8.03
N TYR A 3 1.28 -17.07 6.85
CA TYR A 3 2.43 -16.21 6.56
C TYR A 3 2.36 -14.89 7.37
N ASN A 4 3.45 -14.56 8.07
CA ASN A 4 3.62 -13.31 8.82
C ASN A 4 4.85 -12.55 8.29
N PRO A 5 4.67 -11.67 7.29
CA PRO A 5 5.73 -10.80 6.85
C PRO A 5 5.74 -9.57 7.74
N ALA A 6 6.84 -9.35 8.45
CA ALA A 6 7.10 -8.10 9.17
C ALA A 6 7.27 -6.94 8.16
N PHE A 7 6.15 -6.44 7.65
CA PHE A 7 6.05 -5.15 6.99
C PHE A 7 6.16 -4.05 8.04
N PHE A 8 6.68 -2.90 7.63
CA PHE A 8 6.81 -1.72 8.49
C PHE A 8 5.41 -1.27 8.93
N SER A 9 4.92 -1.81 10.05
CA SER A 9 3.62 -1.44 10.60
C SER A 9 3.82 -0.27 11.56
N LEU A 10 3.36 0.91 11.15
CA LEU A 10 2.65 1.80 12.09
C LEU A 10 1.26 1.16 12.31
N LYS A 11 1.30 -0.06 12.85
CA LYS A 11 0.29 -1.11 13.07
C LYS A 11 -0.83 -1.38 12.05
N SER A 12 -1.07 -0.58 11.01
CA SER A 12 -2.05 -0.88 9.94
C SER A 12 -1.88 -0.09 8.63
N ILE A 13 -0.96 0.87 8.56
CA ILE A 13 -0.74 1.68 7.35
C ILE A 13 0.41 1.09 6.55
N GLU A 14 0.17 0.81 5.29
CA GLU A 14 1.13 0.36 4.29
C GLU A 14 1.35 1.47 3.26
N THR A 15 2.48 1.43 2.56
CA THR A 15 2.78 2.36 1.46
C THR A 15 3.27 1.59 0.26
N TYR A 16 2.64 1.82 -0.88
CA TYR A 16 2.97 1.20 -2.14
C TYR A 16 3.40 2.25 -3.17
N ILE A 17 4.31 1.89 -4.05
CA ILE A 17 4.71 2.69 -5.20
C ILE A 17 4.05 2.10 -6.44
N ASN A 18 3.30 2.92 -7.17
CA ASN A 18 2.70 2.56 -8.45
C ASN A 18 3.43 3.31 -9.57
N PRO A 19 4.36 2.66 -10.29
CA PRO A 19 5.02 3.25 -11.44
C PRO A 19 4.10 3.25 -12.67
N PHE A 20 4.00 4.39 -13.35
CA PHE A 20 3.23 4.52 -14.60
C PHE A 20 3.94 5.44 -15.58
N THR A 21 3.53 5.42 -16.86
CA THR A 21 4.15 6.23 -17.92
C THR A 21 3.06 7.04 -18.63
N ILE A 22 3.30 8.34 -18.84
CA ILE A 22 2.44 9.22 -19.64
C ILE A 22 3.35 9.98 -20.62
N ASN A 23 3.05 9.93 -21.92
CA ASN A 23 3.82 10.60 -22.98
C ASN A 23 5.34 10.31 -22.91
N ASP A 24 5.71 9.04 -22.79
CA ASP A 24 7.10 8.56 -22.61
C ASP A 24 7.83 9.06 -21.34
N ILE A 25 7.14 9.78 -20.46
CA ILE A 25 7.68 10.22 -19.17
C ILE A 25 7.24 9.23 -18.08
N LYS A 26 8.20 8.75 -17.29
CA LYS A 26 7.97 7.83 -16.17
C LYS A 26 7.61 8.60 -14.91
N TYR A 27 6.54 8.21 -14.25
CA TYR A 27 6.05 8.75 -13.00
C TYR A 27 5.97 7.66 -11.94
N GLN A 28 5.96 8.08 -10.68
CA GLN A 28 5.74 7.22 -9.53
C GLN A 28 4.70 7.85 -8.62
N GLU A 29 3.62 7.11 -8.38
CA GLU A 29 2.61 7.47 -7.38
C GLU A 29 2.91 6.74 -6.07
N TYR A 30 2.95 7.46 -4.96
CA TYR A 30 3.02 6.88 -3.62
C TYR A 30 1.60 6.74 -3.07
N ILE A 31 1.22 5.51 -2.74
CA ILE A 31 -0.11 5.15 -2.25
C ILE A 31 0.03 4.77 -0.78
N HIS A 32 -0.35 5.68 0.11
CA HIS A 32 -0.51 5.37 1.54
C HIS A 32 -1.88 4.73 1.74
N CYS A 33 -1.97 3.58 2.38
CA CYS A 33 -3.24 2.88 2.51
C CYS A 33 -3.28 1.88 3.66
N LYS A 34 -4.49 1.51 4.08
CA LYS A 34 -4.74 0.36 4.96
C LYS A 34 -5.35 -0.78 4.15
N VAL A 35 -4.81 -1.99 4.28
CA VAL A 35 -5.39 -3.18 3.64
C VAL A 35 -6.68 -3.56 4.37
N VAL A 36 -7.76 -3.65 3.62
CA VAL A 36 -9.11 -3.95 4.14
C VAL A 36 -9.49 -5.40 3.84
N GLU A 37 -9.12 -5.89 2.65
CA GLU A 37 -9.50 -7.22 2.19
C GLU A 37 -8.50 -7.79 1.18
N TYR A 38 -8.26 -9.10 1.24
CA TYR A 38 -7.50 -9.84 0.22
C TYR A 38 -8.49 -10.45 -0.78
N LEU A 39 -8.49 -9.93 -2.01
CA LEU A 39 -9.48 -10.30 -3.03
C LEU A 39 -9.07 -11.56 -3.82
N GLU A 40 -7.77 -11.71 -4.09
CA GLU A 40 -7.24 -12.83 -4.87
C GLU A 40 -5.88 -13.25 -4.33
N VAL A 41 -5.66 -14.57 -4.27
CA VAL A 41 -4.39 -15.18 -3.83
C VAL A 41 -3.91 -16.22 -4.83
N ASP A 42 -2.60 -16.28 -5.04
CA ASP A 42 -1.97 -17.24 -5.93
C ASP A 42 -1.98 -18.67 -5.35
N ARG A 43 -1.47 -19.64 -6.14
CA ARG A 43 -1.33 -21.05 -5.70
C ARG A 43 -0.42 -21.25 -4.49
N SER A 44 0.42 -20.27 -4.18
CA SER A 44 1.30 -20.23 -3.02
C SER A 44 0.69 -19.43 -1.86
N ASN A 45 -0.61 -19.08 -1.95
CA ASN A 45 -1.35 -18.28 -0.99
C ASN A 45 -0.76 -16.87 -0.76
N ARG A 46 -0.16 -16.28 -1.81
CA ARG A 46 0.32 -14.90 -1.82
C ARG A 46 -0.74 -13.98 -2.42
N PRO A 47 -0.94 -12.77 -1.89
CA PRO A 47 -1.93 -11.85 -2.42
C PRO A 47 -1.54 -11.39 -3.83
N GLU A 48 -2.48 -11.49 -4.77
CA GLU A 48 -2.35 -10.94 -6.12
C GLU A 48 -3.17 -9.66 -6.27
N LYS A 49 -4.28 -9.56 -5.54
CA LYS A 49 -5.18 -8.41 -5.56
C LYS A 49 -5.69 -8.09 -4.17
N ILE A 50 -5.60 -6.83 -3.77
CA ILE A 50 -6.03 -6.35 -2.45
C ILE A 50 -6.98 -5.17 -2.58
N LYS A 51 -7.95 -5.11 -1.69
CA LYS A 51 -8.77 -3.92 -1.46
C LYS A 51 -8.13 -3.11 -0.34
N VAL A 52 -7.90 -1.84 -0.60
CA VAL A 52 -7.29 -0.92 0.36
C VAL A 52 -8.15 0.31 0.56
N LEU A 53 -8.00 0.93 1.73
CA LEU A 53 -8.46 2.27 2.00
C LEU A 53 -7.27 3.21 1.79
N GLN A 54 -7.23 3.89 0.64
CA GLN A 54 -6.20 4.87 0.30
C GLN A 54 -6.39 6.14 1.14
N ILE A 55 -5.30 6.62 1.71
CA ILE A 55 -5.21 7.83 2.52
C ILE A 55 -4.63 8.93 1.65
N HIS A 56 -5.39 10.00 1.41
CA HIS A 56 -4.94 11.11 0.56
C HIS A 56 -4.17 12.17 1.35
N ASN A 57 -4.48 12.30 2.64
CA ASN A 57 -3.70 13.12 3.58
C ASN A 57 -3.27 12.27 4.78
N LEU A 58 -1.99 11.91 4.82
CA LEU A 58 -1.43 11.10 5.89
C LEU A 58 -1.41 11.86 7.23
N GLU A 59 -1.22 13.17 7.21
CA GLU A 59 -1.18 13.98 8.44
C GLU A 59 -2.55 14.04 9.12
N ASP A 60 -3.60 14.29 8.35
CA ASP A 60 -4.99 14.31 8.85
C ASP A 60 -5.38 12.94 9.42
N PHE A 61 -5.04 11.88 8.69
CA PHE A 61 -5.29 10.50 9.13
C PHE A 61 -4.59 10.18 10.46
N LEU A 62 -3.31 10.57 10.62
CA LEU A 62 -2.57 10.36 11.85
C LEU A 62 -3.09 11.20 13.04
N LYS A 63 -3.77 12.32 12.76
CA LYS A 63 -4.46 13.14 13.76
C LYS A 63 -5.87 12.62 14.11
N GLY A 64 -6.35 11.59 13.41
CA GLY A 64 -7.65 10.94 13.64
C GLY A 64 -8.80 11.45 12.75
N ASP A 65 -8.51 12.27 11.74
CA ASP A 65 -9.50 12.68 10.74
C ASP A 65 -9.51 11.70 9.56
N GLU A 66 -10.27 10.61 9.73
CA GLU A 66 -10.32 9.49 8.77
C GLU A 66 -11.11 9.81 7.48
N THR A 67 -11.69 11.02 7.36
CA THR A 67 -12.62 11.37 6.28
C THR A 67 -11.96 11.53 4.91
N ASN A 68 -10.64 11.76 4.87
CA ASN A 68 -9.89 11.95 3.62
C ASN A 68 -9.31 10.63 3.08
N THR A 69 -10.19 9.65 2.93
CA THR A 69 -9.84 8.31 2.45
C THR A 69 -10.76 7.83 1.34
N SER A 70 -10.28 6.93 0.48
CA SER A 70 -11.10 6.29 -0.56
C SER A 70 -10.75 4.83 -0.75
N GLU A 71 -11.74 3.99 -1.05
CA GLU A 71 -11.47 2.61 -1.42
C GLU A 71 -10.78 2.50 -2.78
N ARG A 72 -9.77 1.65 -2.87
CA ARG A 72 -9.05 1.35 -4.12
C ARG A 72 -8.68 -0.12 -4.16
N ILE A 73 -8.70 -0.70 -5.35
CA ILE A 73 -8.19 -2.04 -5.58
C ILE A 73 -6.79 -1.93 -6.16
N LEU A 74 -5.83 -2.64 -5.57
CA LEU A 74 -4.46 -2.70 -6.04
C LEU A 74 -4.12 -4.11 -6.53
N GLU A 75 -3.43 -4.16 -7.66
CA GLU A 75 -2.82 -5.38 -8.19
C GLU A 75 -1.38 -5.46 -7.72
N ILE A 76 -1.05 -6.46 -6.91
CA ILE A 76 0.23 -6.56 -6.19
C ILE A 76 1.42 -6.60 -7.15
N TYR A 77 1.28 -7.24 -8.31
CA TYR A 77 2.36 -7.32 -9.31
C TYR A 77 2.67 -5.99 -10.02
N LYS A 78 1.76 -5.01 -9.97
CA LYS A 78 1.95 -3.68 -10.57
C LYS A 78 2.55 -2.67 -9.58
N ILE A 79 2.53 -2.97 -8.30
CA ILE A 79 2.95 -2.07 -7.24
C ILE A 79 4.21 -2.61 -6.56
N GLN A 80 4.97 -1.73 -5.93
CA GLN A 80 6.16 -2.09 -5.16
C GLN A 80 5.97 -1.64 -3.71
N PRO A 81 6.23 -2.48 -2.70
CA PRO A 81 6.17 -2.02 -1.32
C PRO A 81 7.26 -0.97 -1.09
N PHE A 82 6.89 0.16 -0.49
CA PHE A 82 7.87 1.15 -0.08
C PHE A 82 8.52 0.69 1.23
N ILE A 83 9.74 0.14 1.12
CA ILE A 83 10.54 -0.25 2.28
C ILE A 83 11.38 0.95 2.67
N SER A 84 10.95 1.69 3.70
CA SER A 84 11.80 2.70 4.32
C SER A 84 12.95 2.00 5.02
N HIS A 85 14.15 2.03 4.42
CA HIS A 85 15.36 1.67 5.13
C HIS A 85 15.51 2.65 6.29
N LYS A 86 15.30 2.19 7.53
CA LYS A 86 15.84 2.88 8.70
C LYS A 86 17.33 3.04 8.47
N SER A 87 17.74 4.22 8.02
CA SER A 87 19.10 4.68 8.26
C SER A 87 19.17 4.89 9.76
N SER A 88 19.78 3.94 10.46
CA SER A 88 20.16 4.09 11.85
C SER A 88 21.06 5.32 11.93
N VAL A 89 20.54 6.41 12.48
CA VAL A 89 21.32 7.55 12.98
C VAL A 89 21.37 7.42 14.49
#